data_AF-A0AB38G557-F1
#
_entry.id   AF-A0AB38G557-F1
#
_cell.length_a   1.000
_cell.length_b   1.000
_cell.length_c   1.000
_cell.angle_alpha   90.00
_cell.angle_beta   90.00
_cell.angle_gamma   90.00
#
_symmetry.space_group_name_H-M   'P 1'
#
loop_
_entity.id
_entity.type
_entity.pdbx_description
1 polymer ?
#
loop_
_entity_poly.entity_id
_entity_poly.type
_entity_poly.pdbx_seq_one_letter_code
_entity_poly.pdbx_strand_id
1 'polypeptide(L)' 'MSLRYSKSFPPKRIENNCSRFEQEKDHDWNTIRLMRHMLFFGSPHVTKEEIKHYEEYFKKRYEETVDDYKGDKNETI' A
#
# COMPACT_ATOMS: atom_id res chain seq x y z
N MET A 1 24.27 18.78 -34.93
CA MET A 1 23.01 18.45 -34.23
C MET A 1 23.28 18.49 -32.72
N SER A 2 22.85 19.55 -32.02
CA SER A 2 23.05 19.71 -30.58
C SER A 2 21.83 19.16 -29.84
N LEU A 3 22.00 18.03 -29.13
CA LEU A 3 20.99 17.50 -28.20
C LEU A 3 20.96 18.43 -26.98
N ARG A 4 20.09 19.45 -27.02
CA ARG A 4 19.81 20.28 -25.86
C ARG A 4 19.03 19.42 -24.88
N TYR A 5 19.70 18.94 -23.84
CA TYR A 5 19.07 18.39 -22.65
C TYR A 5 18.10 19.43 -22.10
N SER A 6 16.80 19.24 -22.32
CA SER A 6 15.79 19.98 -21.58
C SER A 6 15.98 19.63 -20.11
N LYS A 7 16.42 20.61 -19.33
CA LYS A 7 16.31 20.62 -17.87
C LYS A 7 14.83 20.52 -17.55
N SER A 8 14.30 19.30 -17.54
CA SER A 8 13.02 18.99 -16.92
C SER A 8 13.23 19.23 -15.44
N PHE A 9 12.56 20.26 -14.93
CA PHE A 9 12.37 20.54 -13.52
C PHE A 9 12.26 19.23 -12.71
N PRO A 10 12.81 19.13 -11.48
CA PRO A 10 12.56 17.95 -10.67
C PRO A 10 11.04 17.73 -10.61
N PRO A 11 10.55 16.49 -10.80
CA PRO A 11 9.12 16.22 -10.73
C PRO A 11 8.61 16.84 -9.43
N LYS A 12 7.57 17.70 -9.53
CA LYS A 12 6.90 18.27 -8.36
C LYS A 12 6.66 17.12 -7.39
N ARG A 13 7.34 17.15 -6.24
CA ARG A 13 7.06 16.18 -5.17
C ARG A 13 5.59 16.34 -4.86
N ILE A 14 4.81 15.29 -5.10
CA ILE A 14 3.45 15.19 -4.56
C ILE A 14 3.68 15.03 -3.06
N GLU A 15 3.66 16.14 -2.33
CA GLU A 15 3.66 16.10 -0.87
C GLU A 15 2.35 15.45 -0.46
N ASN A 16 2.44 14.18 -0.07
CA ASN A 16 1.31 13.45 0.45
C ASN A 16 1.01 14.07 1.83
N ASN A 17 -0.05 14.89 1.90
CA ASN A 17 -0.46 15.58 3.13
C ASN A 17 -1.05 14.65 4.19
N CYS A 18 -1.17 13.35 3.89
CA CYS A 18 -1.58 12.33 4.85
C CYS A 18 -0.54 12.22 5.96
N SER A 19 -0.99 11.99 7.19
CA SER A 19 -0.09 11.73 8.32
C SER A 19 0.81 10.55 7.99
N ARG A 20 2.07 10.57 8.44
CA ARG A 20 2.99 9.43 8.29
C ARG A 20 2.36 8.13 8.81
N PHE A 21 1.51 8.23 9.83
CA PHE A 21 0.75 7.11 10.38
C PHE A 21 -0.27 6.53 9.39
N GLU A 22 -1.00 7.38 8.66
CA GLU A 22 -1.96 6.96 7.63
C GLU A 22 -1.25 6.37 6.42
N GLN A 23 -0.10 6.93 6.02
CA GLN A 23 0.72 6.38 4.94
C GLN A 23 1.25 4.99 5.28
N GLU A 24 1.70 4.79 6.53
CA GLU A 24 2.11 3.47 7.03
C GLU A 24 0.92 2.50 7.07
N LYS A 25 -0.27 2.98 7.47
CA LYS A 25 -1.51 2.17 7.45
C LYS A 25 -1.91 1.73 6.04
N ASP A 26 -1.87 2.64 5.07
CA ASP A 26 -2.12 2.32 3.65
C ASP A 26 -1.12 1.30 3.11
N HIS A 27 0.17 1.48 3.44
CA HIS A 27 1.22 0.57 3.03
C HIS A 27 1.03 -0.83 3.61
N ASP A 28 0.76 -0.93 4.91
CA ASP A 28 0.53 -2.20 5.62
C ASP A 28 -0.73 -2.90 5.04
N TRP A 29 -1.80 -2.15 4.80
CA TRP A 29 -3.01 -2.66 4.16
C TRP A 29 -2.75 -3.21 2.75
N ASN A 30 -2.04 -2.44 1.92
CA ASN A 30 -1.73 -2.84 0.55
C ASN A 30 -0.83 -4.08 0.51
N THR A 31 0.10 -4.20 1.46
CA THR A 31 0.97 -5.38 1.61
C THR A 31 0.15 -6.63 1.87
N ILE A 32 -0.79 -6.59 2.83
CA ILE A 32 -1.67 -7.73 3.15
C ILE A 32 -2.53 -8.10 1.94
N ARG A 33 -3.05 -7.10 1.23
CA ARG A 33 -3.83 -7.32 0.01
C ARG A 33 -3.03 -8.02 -1.09
N LEU A 34 -1.78 -7.63 -1.30
CA LEU A 34 -0.87 -8.28 -2.24
C LEU A 34 -0.57 -9.73 -1.82
N MET A 35 -0.34 -9.98 -0.52
CA MET A 35 -0.13 -11.34 -0.01
C MET A 35 -1.36 -12.23 -0.24
N ARG A 36 -2.57 -11.73 0.07
CA ARG A 36 -3.84 -12.43 -0.25
C ARG A 36 -3.95 -12.76 -1.73
N HIS A 37 -3.58 -11.82 -2.61
CA HIS A 37 -3.57 -12.03 -4.05
C HIS A 37 -2.55 -13.10 -4.45
N MET A 38 -1.30 -13.01 -3.97
CA MET A 38 -0.27 -14.02 -4.25
C MET A 38 -0.68 -15.42 -3.80
N LEU A 39 -1.30 -15.55 -2.62
CA LEU A 39 -1.84 -16.82 -2.14
C LEU A 39 -2.95 -17.33 -3.07
N PHE A 40 -3.87 -16.46 -3.52
CA PHE A 40 -4.95 -16.84 -4.43
C PHE A 40 -4.43 -17.37 -5.78
N PHE A 41 -3.36 -16.77 -6.32
CA PHE A 41 -2.70 -17.23 -7.54
C PHE A 41 -1.74 -18.42 -7.32
N GLY A 42 -1.71 -18.99 -6.11
CA GLY A 42 -0.94 -20.20 -5.81
C GLY A 42 0.56 -19.97 -5.64
N SER A 43 0.98 -18.77 -5.25
CA SER A 43 2.39 -18.50 -4.94
C SER A 43 2.86 -19.36 -3.76
N PRO A 44 3.95 -20.13 -3.91
CA PRO A 44 4.50 -20.96 -2.83
C PRO A 44 5.18 -20.13 -1.73
N HIS A 45 5.38 -18.83 -1.94
CA HIS A 45 6.08 -17.93 -1.03
C HIS A 45 5.18 -17.22 -0.02
N VAL A 46 3.87 -17.45 -0.07
CA VAL A 46 2.92 -16.84 0.86
C VAL A 46 2.05 -17.92 1.47
N THR A 47 2.06 -18.01 2.79
CA THR A 47 1.21 -18.94 3.54
C THR A 47 -0.02 -18.24 4.11
N LYS A 48 -1.08 -19.02 4.35
CA LYS A 48 -2.28 -18.53 5.06
C LYS A 48 -1.95 -18.05 6.48
N GLU A 49 -0.98 -18.68 7.13
CA GLU A 49 -0.56 -18.35 8.49
C GLU A 49 0.15 -16.99 8.53
N GLU A 50 1.02 -16.71 7.57
CA GLU A 50 1.66 -15.40 7.43
C GLU A 50 0.63 -14.29 7.21
N ILE A 51 -0.32 -14.48 6.29
CA ILE A 51 -1.39 -13.50 6.04
C ILE A 51 -2.16 -13.21 7.34
N LYS A 52 -2.54 -14.26 8.08
CA LYS A 52 -3.25 -14.11 9.35
C LYS A 52 -2.42 -13.35 10.40
N HIS A 53 -1.12 -13.60 10.47
CA HIS A 53 -0.22 -12.88 11.37
C HIS A 53 -0.19 -11.37 11.04
N TYR A 54 -0.11 -11.02 9.76
CA TYR A 54 -0.14 -9.62 9.34
C TYR A 54 -1.51 -8.96 9.57
N GLU A 55 -2.62 -9.68 9.38
CA GLU A 55 -3.97 -9.18 9.68
C GLU A 55 -4.15 -8.91 11.18
N GLU A 56 -3.65 -9.80 12.05
CA GLU A 56 -3.67 -9.60 13.50
C GLU A 56 -2.80 -8.41 13.92
N TYR A 57 -1.61 -8.26 13.32
CA TYR A 57 -0.75 -7.10 13.53
C TYR A 57 -1.46 -5.80 13.12
N PHE A 58 -2.08 -5.77 11.94
CA PHE A 58 -2.81 -4.62 11.44
C PHE A 58 -3.94 -4.23 12.39
N LYS A 59 -4.75 -5.20 12.82
CA LYS A 59 -5.84 -4.99 13.79
C LYS A 59 -5.33 -4.46 15.12
N LYS A 60 -4.20 -4.97 15.62
CA LYS A 60 -3.63 -4.51 16.88
C LYS A 60 -3.06 -3.10 16.79
N ARG A 61 -2.47 -2.73 15.64
CA ARG A 61 -1.80 -1.44 15.44
C ARG A 61 -2.78 -0.30 15.15
N TYR A 62 -3.84 -0.59 14.40
CA TYR A 62 -4.77 0.42 13.90
C TYR A 62 -6.16 0.32 14.51
N GLU A 63 -6.39 -0.64 15.41
CA GLU A 63 -7.69 -0.95 16.03
C GLU A 63 -8.82 -1.22 15.02
N GLU A 64 -8.45 -1.54 13.77
CA GLU A 64 -9.35 -1.72 12.63
C GLU A 64 -8.94 -2.95 11.83
N THR A 65 -9.90 -3.66 11.23
CA THR A 65 -9.57 -4.82 10.39
C THR A 65 -9.18 -4.38 8.98
N VAL A 66 -8.41 -5.23 8.29
CA VAL A 66 -8.01 -4.99 6.88
C VAL A 66 -9.22 -4.88 5.96
N ASP A 67 -10.31 -5.59 6.28
CA ASP A 67 -11.55 -5.59 5.50
C ASP A 67 -12.41 -4.34 5.75
N ASP A 68 -12.33 -3.77 6.95
CA ASP A 68 -13.02 -2.52 7.30
C ASP A 68 -12.29 -1.29 6.74
N TYR A 69 -10.97 -1.37 6.59
CA TYR A 69 -10.17 -0.30 6.01
C TYR A 69 -10.50 -0.12 4.53
N LYS A 70 -11.40 0.83 4.24
CA LYS A 70 -11.59 1.39 2.91
C LYS A 70 -10.39 2.29 2.59
N GLY A 71 -9.25 1.68 2.28
CA GLY A 71 -8.07 2.40 1.79
C GLY A 71 -8.53 3.42 0.76
N ASP A 72 -8.23 4.69 1.05
CA ASP A 72 -8.99 5.85 0.60
C ASP A 72 -9.11 5.90 -0.93
N LYS A 73 -10.13 5.22 -1.44
CA LYS A 73 -10.61 5.36 -2.80
C LYS A 73 -11.67 6.44 -2.76
N ASN A 74 -11.21 7.68 -2.74
CA ASN A 74 -11.77 8.66 -3.65
C ASN A 74 -11.57 8.16 -5.10
N GLU A 75 -12.26 7.08 -5.48
CA GLU A 75 -12.63 6.80 -6.86
C GLU A 75 -13.74 7.80 -7.18
N THR A 76 -13.34 9.03 -7.49
CA THR A 76 -14.17 9.98 -8.21
C THR A 76 -14.44 9.36 -9.59
N ILE A 77 -15.67 8.87 -9.78
CA ILE A 77 -16.21 8.47 -11.09
C ILE A 77 -16.41 9.74 -11.92
#